data_AF-A0A257WD83-F1
#
_entry.id   AF-A0A257WD83-F1
#
_cell.length_a   1.000
_cell.length_b   1.000
_cell.length_c   1.000
_cell.angle_alpha   90.00
_cell.angle_beta   90.00
_cell.angle_gamma   90.00
#
_symmetry.space_group_name_H-M   'P 1'
#
loop_
_entity.id
_entity.type
_entity.pdbx_description
1 polymer ?
#
loop_
_entity_poly.entity_id
_entity_poly.type
_entity_poly.pdbx_seq_one_letter_code
_entity_poly.pdbx_strand_id
1 'polypeptide(L)'
;LALPGIVPALGQVWLTVAAPFEVLLGLAAAFVALLLPVLWPLMVAGVAVDDADSFSAFSRSFSYLTTYLWSAVLLVVWNILAAAVALIVVHWISEAAELAIAWVTSHVLGAETHRALLRSVVWCLVLTRDAFAASLFWTHVAMVYVFLRESVDGTPVDTLAGFEDDTRFHEPYPVVGIPAVQPPAAT
;
A
#
# COMPACT_ATOMS: atom_id res chain seq x y z
N LEU A 1 20.04 -26.32 -1.51
CA LEU A 1 20.05 -27.12 -0.26
C LEU A 1 19.60 -28.59 -0.44
N ALA A 2 19.24 -29.06 -1.64
CA ALA A 2 18.61 -30.37 -1.82
C ALA A 2 19.54 -31.60 -1.91
N LEU A 3 20.85 -31.42 -2.14
CA LEU A 3 21.76 -32.54 -2.46
C LEU A 3 21.99 -33.54 -1.31
N PRO A 4 22.02 -33.17 -0.01
CA PRO A 4 22.18 -34.13 1.09
C PRO A 4 20.89 -34.88 1.47
N GLY A 5 19.72 -34.33 1.12
CA GLY A 5 18.40 -34.86 1.52
C GLY A 5 17.98 -36.15 0.82
N ILE A 6 18.72 -36.55 -0.23
CA ILE A 6 18.42 -37.72 -1.06
C ILE A 6 18.81 -39.04 -0.35
N VAL A 7 19.70 -38.99 0.65
CA VAL A 7 20.12 -40.17 1.41
C VAL A 7 19.22 -40.32 2.64
N PRO A 8 18.41 -41.40 2.77
CA PRO A 8 17.34 -41.50 3.77
C PRO A 8 17.78 -41.29 5.23
N ALA A 9 18.96 -41.81 5.61
CA ALA A 9 19.49 -41.67 6.96
C ALA A 9 20.05 -40.27 7.27
N LEU A 10 20.62 -39.61 6.26
CA LEU A 10 21.18 -38.25 6.37
C LEU A 10 20.12 -37.18 6.18
N GLY A 11 19.04 -37.48 5.44
CA GLY A 11 17.97 -36.56 5.12
C GLY A 11 17.19 -36.09 6.34
N GLN A 12 16.91 -36.97 7.30
CA GLN A 12 16.18 -36.58 8.52
C GLN A 12 17.01 -35.67 9.43
N VAL A 13 18.31 -35.96 9.60
CA VAL A 13 19.24 -35.11 10.37
C VAL A 13 19.48 -33.78 9.65
N TRP A 14 19.60 -33.81 8.33
CA TRP A 14 19.74 -32.60 7.52
C TRP A 14 18.49 -31.72 7.62
N LEU A 15 17.29 -32.30 7.52
CA LEU A 15 16.03 -31.56 7.64
C LEU A 15 15.85 -30.95 9.02
N THR A 16 16.16 -31.65 10.11
CA THR A 16 16.03 -31.08 11.47
C THR A 16 17.00 -29.93 11.71
N VAL A 17 18.21 -30.00 11.15
CA VAL A 17 19.22 -28.94 11.28
C VAL A 17 18.91 -27.78 10.33
N ALA A 18 18.49 -28.03 9.09
CA ALA A 18 18.24 -27.01 8.07
C ALA A 18 16.88 -26.32 8.23
N ALA A 19 15.84 -27.02 8.70
CA ALA A 19 14.49 -26.49 8.89
C ALA A 19 14.43 -25.16 9.66
N PRO A 20 15.11 -24.96 10.81
CA PRO A 20 15.06 -23.67 11.50
C PRO A 20 15.66 -22.54 10.66
N PHE A 21 16.72 -22.82 9.87
CA PHE A 21 17.30 -21.82 8.97
C PHE A 21 16.38 -21.52 7.80
N GLU A 22 15.73 -22.53 7.21
CA GLU A 22 14.76 -22.33 6.12
C GLU A 22 13.53 -21.56 6.59
N VAL A 23 13.04 -21.83 7.81
CA VAL A 23 11.95 -21.06 8.44
C VAL A 23 12.38 -19.62 8.69
N LEU A 24 13.58 -19.39 9.25
CA LEU A 24 14.11 -18.04 9.44
C LEU A 24 14.29 -17.29 8.12
N LEU A 25 14.81 -17.96 7.09
CA LEU A 25 15.01 -17.37 5.77
C LEU A 25 13.67 -17.07 5.10
N GLY A 26 12.69 -17.97 5.23
CA GLY A 26 11.32 -17.76 4.77
C GLY A 26 10.62 -16.62 5.49
N LEU A 27 10.83 -16.48 6.80
CA LEU A 27 10.28 -15.38 7.59
C LEU A 27 10.93 -14.04 7.24
N ALA A 28 12.25 -14.02 7.01
CA ALA A 28 12.96 -12.86 6.49
C ALA A 28 12.49 -12.50 5.07
N ALA A 29 12.33 -13.48 4.18
CA ALA A 29 11.82 -13.28 2.83
C ALA A 29 10.37 -12.78 2.84
N ALA A 30 9.51 -13.31 3.71
CA ALA A 30 8.14 -12.84 3.90
C ALA A 30 8.10 -11.42 4.45
N PHE A 31 8.98 -11.08 5.40
CA PHE A 31 9.13 -9.73 5.92
C PHE A 31 9.56 -8.74 4.81
N VAL A 32 10.56 -9.11 3.99
CA VAL A 32 10.99 -8.30 2.84
C VAL A 32 9.90 -8.20 1.78
N ALA A 33 9.17 -9.28 1.51
CA ALA A 33 8.05 -9.30 0.56
C ALA A 33 6.85 -8.49 1.05
N LEU A 34 6.62 -8.38 2.35
CA LEU A 34 5.63 -7.50 2.96
C LEU A 34 6.09 -6.05 2.98
N LEU A 35 7.39 -5.82 3.17
CA LEU A 35 7.99 -4.49 3.07
C LEU A 35 7.99 -3.98 1.62
N LEU A 36 8.20 -4.81 0.61
CA LEU A 36 8.25 -4.40 -0.80
C LEU A 36 7.03 -3.58 -1.31
N PRO A 37 5.78 -4.00 -1.06
CA PRO A 37 4.62 -3.22 -1.46
C PRO A 37 4.39 -1.98 -0.60
N VAL A 38 5.04 -1.89 0.58
CA VAL A 38 4.93 -0.72 1.46
C VAL A 38 6.07 0.28 1.18
N LEU A 39 7.31 -0.21 1.02
CA LEU A 39 8.50 0.45 0.45
C LEU A 39 8.35 0.78 -1.04
N TRP A 40 7.13 0.76 -1.57
CA TRP A 40 6.80 0.90 -2.97
C TRP A 40 7.62 2.02 -3.63
N PRO A 41 7.97 1.95 -4.93
CA PRO A 41 8.68 3.02 -5.64
C PRO A 41 8.05 4.42 -5.50
N LEU A 42 6.82 4.57 -5.01
CA LEU A 42 6.20 5.85 -4.69
C LEU A 42 6.78 6.48 -3.42
N MET A 43 7.09 5.71 -2.37
CA MET A 43 7.80 6.23 -1.21
C MET A 43 9.22 6.67 -1.61
N VAL A 44 9.93 5.79 -2.33
CA VAL A 44 11.29 6.09 -2.78
C VAL A 44 11.30 7.25 -3.77
N ALA A 45 10.37 7.31 -4.72
CA ALA A 45 10.24 8.43 -5.66
C ALA A 45 9.81 9.72 -4.95
N GLY A 46 8.88 9.63 -4.00
CA GLY A 46 8.44 10.77 -3.18
C GLY A 46 9.60 11.40 -2.42
N VAL A 47 10.42 10.58 -1.77
CA VAL A 47 11.62 11.06 -1.06
C VAL A 47 12.72 11.50 -2.04
N ALA A 48 12.89 10.84 -3.19
CA ALA A 48 13.88 11.22 -4.19
C ALA A 48 13.57 12.58 -4.86
N VAL A 49 12.29 12.99 -4.89
CA VAL A 49 11.89 14.33 -5.35
C VAL A 49 12.33 15.42 -4.36
N ASP A 50 12.52 15.09 -3.08
CA ASP A 50 13.03 16.01 -2.04
C ASP A 50 14.57 16.18 -2.11
N ASP A 51 15.15 16.16 -3.32
CA ASP A 51 16.59 16.31 -3.60
C ASP A 51 17.49 15.28 -2.88
N ALA A 52 16.92 14.10 -2.57
CA ALA A 52 17.65 12.98 -1.99
C ALA A 52 18.18 12.04 -3.08
N ASP A 53 19.42 11.57 -2.95
CA ASP A 53 19.92 10.51 -3.82
C ASP A 53 19.12 9.20 -3.63
N SER A 54 19.10 8.34 -4.64
CA SER A 54 18.27 7.12 -4.63
C SER A 54 18.55 6.19 -3.44
N PHE A 55 19.79 6.21 -2.90
CA PHE A 55 20.16 5.39 -1.76
C PHE A 55 19.69 6.01 -0.43
N SER A 56 19.84 7.33 -0.26
CA SER A 56 19.27 8.08 0.87
C SER A 56 17.75 7.93 0.88
N ALA A 57 17.08 8.10 -0.26
CA ALA A 57 15.64 7.93 -0.39
C ALA A 57 15.17 6.52 0.01
N PHE A 58 15.88 5.48 -0.43
CA PHE A 58 15.61 4.10 -0.02
C PHE A 58 15.80 3.90 1.49
N SER A 59 16.90 4.41 2.05
CA SER A 59 17.21 4.28 3.48
C SER A 59 16.20 5.00 4.38
N ARG A 60 15.73 6.19 3.98
CA ARG A 60 14.67 6.93 4.67
C ARG A 60 13.33 6.20 4.58
N SER A 61 12.98 5.71 3.41
CA SER A 61 11.75 4.90 3.21
C SER A 61 11.74 3.67 4.13
N PHE A 62 12.90 3.02 4.31
CA PHE A 62 13.06 1.93 5.27
C PHE A 62 12.93 2.41 6.72
N SER A 63 13.59 3.52 7.06
CA SER A 63 13.49 4.15 8.38
C SER A 63 12.06 4.47 8.76
N TYR A 64 11.24 4.96 7.82
CA TYR A 64 9.83 5.26 8.05
C TYR A 64 9.05 4.04 8.54
N LEU A 65 9.32 2.87 7.94
CA LEU A 65 8.65 1.64 8.32
C LEU A 65 9.18 1.03 9.60
N THR A 66 10.48 1.16 9.88
CA THR A 66 11.06 0.54 11.07
C THR A 66 10.90 1.38 12.33
N THR A 67 10.85 2.72 12.21
CA THR A 67 10.77 3.63 13.36
C THR A 67 9.41 3.51 14.06
N TYR A 68 8.32 3.42 13.29
CA TYR A 68 6.97 3.24 13.81
C TYR A 68 6.31 1.98 13.23
N LEU A 69 7.01 0.84 13.32
CA LEU A 69 6.59 -0.43 12.72
C LEU A 69 5.14 -0.80 13.08
N TRP A 70 4.76 -0.65 14.34
CA TRP A 70 3.40 -0.96 14.78
C TRP A 70 2.36 -0.01 14.18
N SER A 71 2.64 1.28 14.13
CA SER A 71 1.76 2.26 13.48
C SER A 71 1.62 1.99 11.99
N ALA A 72 2.74 1.65 11.32
CA ALA A 72 2.74 1.27 9.91
C ALA A 72 1.89 0.02 9.65
N VAL A 73 2.05 -1.02 10.47
CA VAL A 73 1.24 -2.25 10.37
C VAL A 73 -0.24 -1.95 10.59
N LEU A 74 -0.59 -1.19 11.64
CA LEU A 74 -1.98 -0.83 11.92
C LEU A 74 -2.60 -0.01 10.78
N LEU A 75 -1.83 0.92 10.21
CA LEU A 75 -2.27 1.74 9.08
C LEU A 75 -2.52 0.86 7.85
N VAL A 76 -1.61 -0.08 7.54
CA VAL A 76 -1.79 -1.05 6.44
C VAL A 76 -3.03 -1.92 6.67
N VAL A 77 -3.23 -2.42 7.89
CA VAL A 77 -4.42 -3.22 8.24
C VAL A 77 -5.70 -2.41 8.06
N TRP A 78 -5.72 -1.17 8.54
CA TRP A 78 -6.87 -0.27 8.36
C TRP A 78 -7.17 -0.01 6.89
N ASN A 79 -6.11 0.24 6.11
CA ASN A 79 -6.20 0.43 4.67
C ASN A 79 -6.74 -0.81 3.95
N ILE A 80 -6.31 -2.02 4.32
CA ILE A 80 -6.84 -3.28 3.78
C ILE A 80 -8.33 -3.44 4.11
N LEU A 81 -8.73 -3.13 5.35
CA LEU A 81 -10.14 -3.21 5.76
C LEU A 81 -11.01 -2.21 4.98
N ALA A 82 -10.54 -0.97 4.83
CA ALA A 82 -11.23 0.06 4.05
C ALA A 82 -11.36 -0.35 2.57
N ALA A 83 -10.27 -0.84 1.97
CA ALA A 83 -10.27 -1.35 0.60
C ALA A 83 -11.24 -2.53 0.43
N ALA A 84 -11.27 -3.48 1.38
CA ALA A 84 -12.18 -4.61 1.34
C ALA A 84 -13.65 -4.16 1.34
N VAL A 85 -14.01 -3.21 2.22
CA VAL A 85 -15.36 -2.62 2.24
C VAL A 85 -15.70 -1.95 0.91
N ALA A 86 -14.80 -1.13 0.36
CA ALA A 86 -15.01 -0.46 -0.91
C ALA A 86 -15.21 -1.44 -2.08
N LEU A 87 -14.39 -2.50 -2.14
CA LEU A 87 -14.51 -3.55 -3.16
C LEU A 87 -15.81 -4.35 -3.05
N ILE A 88 -16.26 -4.64 -1.82
CA ILE A 88 -17.56 -5.28 -1.59
C ILE A 88 -18.67 -4.38 -2.14
N VAL A 89 -18.67 -3.08 -1.82
CA VAL A 89 -19.67 -2.13 -2.32
C VAL A 89 -19.66 -2.06 -3.85
N VAL A 90 -18.49 -1.95 -4.47
CA VAL A 90 -18.38 -1.92 -5.95
C VAL A 90 -18.85 -3.23 -6.57
N HIS A 91 -18.60 -4.38 -5.94
CA HIS A 91 -19.12 -5.66 -6.39
C HIS A 91 -20.66 -5.66 -6.37
N TRP A 92 -21.30 -5.23 -5.27
CA TRP A 92 -22.76 -5.12 -5.19
C TRP A 92 -23.35 -4.19 -6.25
N ILE A 93 -22.71 -3.04 -6.49
CA ILE A 93 -23.14 -2.10 -7.53
C ILE A 93 -23.04 -2.73 -8.93
N SER A 94 -21.96 -3.47 -9.19
CA SER A 94 -21.74 -4.14 -10.48
C SER A 94 -22.78 -5.23 -10.74
N GLU A 95 -23.08 -6.06 -9.73
CA GLU A 95 -24.14 -7.08 -9.78
C GLU A 95 -25.51 -6.44 -10.01
N ALA A 96 -25.82 -5.36 -9.30
CA ALA A 96 -27.08 -4.63 -9.48
C ALA A 96 -27.21 -4.04 -10.89
N ALA A 97 -26.10 -3.50 -11.44
CA ALA A 97 -26.07 -2.98 -12.80
C ALA A 97 -26.28 -4.08 -13.85
N GLU A 98 -25.65 -5.24 -13.68
CA GLU A 98 -25.84 -6.41 -14.55
C GLU A 98 -27.31 -6.87 -14.54
N LEU A 99 -27.90 -7.05 -13.36
CA LEU A 99 -29.29 -7.45 -13.20
C LEU A 99 -30.27 -6.45 -13.83
N ALA A 100 -30.03 -5.14 -13.63
CA ALA A 100 -30.85 -4.10 -14.21
C ALA A 100 -30.80 -4.13 -15.75
N ILE A 101 -29.61 -4.26 -16.33
CA ILE A 101 -29.44 -4.32 -17.78
C ILE A 101 -30.05 -5.61 -18.34
N ALA A 102 -29.86 -6.75 -17.67
CA ALA A 102 -30.46 -8.02 -18.06
C ALA A 102 -31.99 -7.94 -18.07
N TRP A 103 -32.57 -7.37 -17.01
CA TRP A 103 -34.01 -7.19 -16.90
C TRP A 103 -34.57 -6.27 -17.99
N VAL A 104 -33.93 -5.13 -18.27
CA VAL A 104 -34.40 -4.21 -19.32
C VAL A 104 -34.30 -4.88 -20.70
N THR A 105 -33.16 -5.51 -21.00
CA THR A 105 -32.89 -6.00 -22.34
C THR A 105 -33.61 -7.30 -22.68
N SER A 106 -33.99 -8.12 -21.67
CA SER A 106 -34.75 -9.36 -21.90
C SER A 106 -36.14 -9.12 -22.47
N HIS A 107 -36.73 -7.95 -22.21
CA HIS A 107 -38.08 -7.59 -22.68
C HIS A 107 -38.07 -6.88 -24.04
N VAL A 108 -36.92 -6.31 -24.43
CA VAL A 108 -36.81 -5.41 -25.59
C VAL A 108 -36.06 -6.05 -26.75
N LEU A 109 -35.02 -6.84 -26.48
CA LEU A 109 -34.12 -7.36 -27.49
C LEU A 109 -34.41 -8.83 -27.82
N GLY A 110 -34.10 -9.24 -29.06
CA GLY A 110 -34.06 -10.65 -29.43
C GLY A 110 -32.97 -11.41 -28.65
N ALA A 111 -33.15 -12.72 -28.47
CA ALA A 111 -32.31 -13.53 -27.59
C ALA A 111 -30.80 -13.46 -27.92
N GLU A 112 -30.42 -13.46 -29.20
CA GLU A 112 -29.01 -13.38 -29.61
C GLU A 112 -28.39 -12.02 -29.27
N THR A 113 -29.10 -10.92 -29.59
CA THR A 113 -28.64 -9.55 -29.31
C THR A 113 -28.55 -9.29 -27.80
N HIS A 114 -29.52 -9.79 -27.02
CA HIS A 114 -29.51 -9.72 -25.56
C HIS A 114 -28.27 -10.39 -24.95
N ARG A 115 -27.96 -11.63 -25.35
CA ARG A 115 -26.78 -12.36 -24.85
C ARG A 115 -25.47 -11.69 -25.23
N ALA A 116 -25.37 -11.18 -26.47
CA ALA A 116 -24.17 -10.49 -26.95
C ALA A 116 -23.91 -9.21 -26.16
N LEU A 117 -24.97 -8.41 -25.91
CA LEU A 117 -24.87 -7.18 -25.13
C LEU A 117 -24.49 -7.47 -23.68
N LEU A 118 -25.13 -8.46 -23.03
CA LEU A 118 -24.80 -8.83 -21.65
C LEU A 118 -23.34 -9.24 -21.50
N ARG A 119 -22.80 -10.06 -22.41
CA ARG A 119 -21.39 -10.44 -22.39
C ARG A 119 -20.46 -9.23 -22.42
N SER A 120 -20.74 -8.26 -23.29
CA SER A 120 -19.95 -7.04 -23.40
C SER A 120 -20.05 -6.17 -22.14
N VAL A 121 -21.25 -6.03 -21.58
CA VAL A 121 -21.48 -5.26 -20.35
C VAL A 121 -20.75 -5.89 -19.16
N VAL A 122 -20.88 -7.20 -18.96
CA VAL A 122 -20.20 -7.93 -17.89
C VAL A 122 -18.69 -7.75 -18.01
N TRP A 123 -18.15 -7.87 -19.24
CA TRP A 123 -16.73 -7.66 -19.47
C TRP A 123 -16.27 -6.24 -19.10
N CYS A 124 -17.04 -5.22 -19.49
CA CYS A 124 -16.76 -3.83 -19.10
C CYS A 124 -16.84 -3.61 -17.57
N LEU A 125 -17.82 -4.22 -16.89
CA LEU A 125 -17.97 -4.13 -15.44
C LEU A 125 -16.79 -4.79 -14.71
N VAL A 126 -16.34 -5.97 -15.18
CA VAL A 126 -15.15 -6.65 -14.63
C VAL A 126 -13.91 -5.76 -14.77
N LEU A 127 -13.67 -5.21 -15.96
CA LEU A 127 -12.54 -4.29 -16.18
C LEU A 127 -12.62 -3.06 -15.30
N THR A 128 -13.82 -2.50 -15.11
CA THR A 128 -14.03 -1.32 -14.27
C THR A 128 -13.72 -1.63 -12.81
N ARG A 129 -14.17 -2.79 -12.31
CA ARG A 129 -13.87 -3.24 -10.94
C ARG A 129 -12.37 -3.45 -10.73
N ASP A 130 -11.70 -4.07 -11.70
CA ASP A 130 -10.27 -4.36 -11.59
C ASP A 130 -9.43 -3.07 -11.67
N ALA A 131 -9.82 -2.13 -12.56
CA ALA A 131 -9.22 -0.80 -12.62
C ALA A 131 -9.44 -0.01 -11.33
N PHE A 132 -10.64 -0.10 -10.74
CA PHE A 132 -10.95 0.52 -9.45
C PHE A 132 -10.10 -0.08 -8.34
N ALA A 133 -9.95 -1.41 -8.28
CA ALA A 133 -9.11 -2.09 -7.31
C ALA A 133 -7.64 -1.64 -7.41
N ALA A 134 -7.12 -1.55 -8.64
CA ALA A 134 -5.77 -1.03 -8.88
C ALA A 134 -5.65 0.43 -8.41
N SER A 135 -6.62 1.30 -8.74
CA SER A 135 -6.59 2.70 -8.31
C SER A 135 -6.64 2.85 -6.78
N LEU A 136 -7.49 2.06 -6.11
CA LEU A 136 -7.58 2.05 -4.65
C LEU A 136 -6.25 1.62 -4.03
N PHE A 137 -5.64 0.56 -4.56
CA PHE A 137 -4.36 0.07 -4.09
C PHE A 137 -3.31 1.20 -4.09
N TRP A 138 -3.18 1.91 -5.21
CA TRP A 138 -2.23 3.02 -5.33
C TRP A 138 -2.55 4.20 -4.41
N THR A 139 -3.82 4.54 -4.24
CA THR A 139 -4.24 5.58 -3.30
C THR A 139 -3.91 5.21 -1.85
N HIS A 140 -4.11 3.95 -1.45
CA HIS A 140 -3.80 3.48 -0.09
C HIS A 140 -2.28 3.47 0.16
N VAL A 141 -1.47 3.08 -0.83
CA VAL A 141 0.00 3.19 -0.76
C VAL A 141 0.44 4.64 -0.57
N ALA A 142 -0.14 5.58 -1.32
CA ALA A 142 0.15 7.01 -1.17
C ALA A 142 -0.28 7.53 0.21
N MET A 143 -1.45 7.12 0.70
CA MET A 143 -1.93 7.48 2.04
C MET A 143 -0.96 7.00 3.12
N VAL A 144 -0.54 5.72 3.07
CA VAL A 144 0.44 5.16 4.00
C VAL A 144 1.74 5.95 4.00
N TYR A 145 2.26 6.30 2.81
CA TYR A 145 3.45 7.13 2.68
C TYR A 145 3.30 8.48 3.39
N VAL A 146 2.25 9.24 3.08
CA VAL A 146 2.09 10.61 3.58
C VAL A 146 1.92 10.63 5.11
N PHE A 147 1.19 9.67 5.67
CA PHE A 147 1.07 9.53 7.13
C PHE A 147 2.39 9.13 7.80
N LEU A 148 3.15 8.22 7.20
CA LEU A 148 4.45 7.85 7.74
C LEU A 148 5.44 9.02 7.67
N ARG A 149 5.43 9.79 6.57
CA ARG A 149 6.22 11.00 6.41
C ARG A 149 5.88 12.05 7.47
N GLU A 150 4.60 12.28 7.75
CA GLU A 150 4.18 13.18 8.83
C GLU A 150 4.69 12.67 10.18
N SER A 151 4.58 11.37 10.45
CA SER A 151 4.97 10.81 11.74
C SER A 151 6.48 10.85 12.00
N VAL A 152 7.32 10.71 10.97
CA VAL A 152 8.78 10.64 11.12
C VAL A 152 9.45 11.98 10.85
N ASP A 153 9.04 12.69 9.80
CA ASP A 153 9.68 13.95 9.38
C ASP A 153 8.93 15.17 9.90
N GLY A 154 7.74 15.01 10.49
CA GLY A 154 6.90 16.14 10.92
C GLY A 154 6.38 16.99 9.75
N THR A 155 6.46 16.48 8.52
CA THR A 155 5.96 17.19 7.34
C THR A 155 4.44 17.05 7.27
N PRO A 156 3.66 18.16 7.32
CA PRO A 156 2.20 18.08 7.31
C PRO A 156 1.67 17.36 6.05
N VAL A 157 0.60 16.58 6.21
CA VAL A 157 -0.04 15.77 5.15
C VAL A 157 -0.49 16.62 3.95
N ASP A 158 -0.83 17.87 4.17
CA ASP A 158 -1.30 18.84 3.17
C ASP A 158 -0.17 19.61 2.48
N THR A 159 1.07 19.48 2.97
CA THR A 159 2.22 20.19 2.41
C THR A 159 2.95 19.31 1.38
N LEU A 160 2.84 19.68 0.11
CA LEU A 160 3.63 19.08 -0.96
C LEU A 160 5.02 19.73 -1.03
N ALA A 161 6.06 18.94 -1.25
CA ALA A 161 7.40 19.46 -1.45
C ALA A 161 7.45 20.39 -2.67
N GLY A 162 8.06 21.57 -2.50
CA GLY A 162 8.11 22.61 -3.53
C GLY A 162 6.92 23.58 -3.56
N PHE A 163 5.91 23.38 -2.72
CA PHE A 163 4.85 24.37 -2.44
C PHE A 163 5.07 25.02 -1.06
N GLU A 164 6.32 25.32 -0.72
CA GLU A 164 6.60 26.17 0.43
C GLU A 164 5.99 27.54 0.16
N ASP A 165 4.95 27.85 0.92
CA ASP A 165 4.46 29.20 1.07
C ASP A 165 5.63 30.00 1.67
N ASP A 166 6.28 30.81 0.85
CA ASP A 166 7.50 31.60 1.10
C ASP A 166 7.29 32.69 2.19
N THR A 167 6.28 32.50 3.05
CA THR A 167 5.79 33.44 4.06
C THR A 167 6.11 33.00 5.49
N ARG A 168 6.73 31.82 5.70
CA ARG A 168 7.25 31.46 7.03
C ARG A 168 8.46 32.33 7.32
N PHE A 169 8.25 33.41 8.08
CA PHE A 169 9.32 34.08 8.81
C PHE A 169 10.20 33.00 9.45
N HIS A 170 11.47 32.94 9.07
CA HIS A 170 12.43 32.09 9.74
C HIS A 170 12.47 32.51 11.21
N GLU A 171 11.73 31.78 12.06
CA GLU A 171 12.00 31.85 13.49
C GLU A 171 13.47 31.47 13.68
N PRO A 172 14.25 32.26 14.44
CA PRO A 172 15.64 31.95 14.68
C PRO A 172 15.71 30.53 15.23
N TYR A 173 16.52 29.69 14.57
CA TYR A 173 16.70 28.29 14.92
C TYR A 173 16.74 28.10 16.44
N PRO A 174 16.03 27.09 16.99
CA PRO A 174 16.07 26.83 18.41
C PRO A 174 17.53 26.64 18.81
N VAL A 175 17.96 27.43 19.80
CA VAL A 175 19.30 27.35 20.36
C VAL A 175 19.52 25.89 20.79
N VAL A 176 20.58 25.28 20.26
CA VAL A 176 20.95 23.89 20.54
C VAL A 176 20.92 23.65 22.05
N GLY A 177 20.05 22.75 22.51
CA GLY A 177 19.90 22.40 23.93
C GLY A 177 18.58 22.78 24.60
N ILE A 178 17.65 23.42 23.89
CA ILE A 178 16.28 23.67 24.39
C ILE A 178 15.29 22.79 23.62
N PRO A 179 14.49 21.94 24.30
CA PRO A 179 13.47 21.14 23.63
C PRO A 179 12.42 22.04 22.97
N ALA A 180 12.04 21.70 21.73
CA ALA A 180 10.98 22.40 21.02
C ALA A 180 9.65 22.21 21.78
N VAL A 181 9.14 23.28 22.39
CA VAL A 181 7.84 23.29 23.07
C VAL A 181 6.81 23.79 22.08
N GLN A 182 5.78 22.99 21.85
CA GLN A 182 4.63 23.38 21.02
C GLN A 182 3.91 24.55 21.71
N PRO A 183 3.67 25.70 21.03
CA PRO A 183 2.93 26.80 21.61
C PRO A 183 1.49 26.37 21.97
N PRO A 184 0.91 26.86 23.09
CA PRO A 184 -0.47 26.57 23.42
C PRO A 184 -1.40 27.11 22.33
N ALA A 185 -2.39 26.30 21.94
CA ALA A 185 -3.38 26.67 20.95
C ALA A 185 -4.08 27.97 21.34
N ALA A 186 -4.09 28.95 20.44
CA ALA A 186 -4.83 30.20 20.62
C ALA A 186 -6.34 29.88 20.71
N THR A 187 -6.96 30.29 21.81
CA THR A 187 -8.42 30.26 22.04
C THR A 187 -9.15 31.32 21.23
#